data_AF-A0AA43IMQ8-F1
#
_entry.id   AF-A0AA43IMQ8-F1
#
_cell.length_a   1.000
_cell.length_b   1.000
_cell.length_c   1.000
_cell.angle_alpha   90.00
_cell.angle_beta   90.00
_cell.angle_gamma   90.00
#
_symmetry.space_group_name_H-M   'P 1'
#
loop_
_entity.id
_entity.type
_entity.pdbx_description
1 polymer ?
#
loop_
_entity_poly.entity_id
_entity_poly.type
_entity_poly.pdbx_seq_one_letter_code
_entity_poly.pdbx_strand_id
1 'polypeptide(L)'
;MSQKLSLWLVTSLVIAVGLLASNTQAARAAGSDLVSIQTPSGVTIKAEVADTPLKRSMGLMYRDHLEKNHGMLFFFGQPQAWNFWMKNTKMALDLIWIDSKKRVTHIERNVPICTKSDDSCPQYRPNSDDAIYVLEIAGGTVDGYKIEKGSKLQFGQP
;
A
#
# COMPACT_ATOMS: atom_id res chain seq x y z
N MET A 1 11.66 -84.82 28.62
CA MET A 1 11.22 -84.98 27.23
C MET A 1 9.92 -84.20 27.08
N SER A 2 9.88 -83.20 26.18
CA SER A 2 8.74 -82.28 25.90
C SER A 2 8.41 -81.27 27.04
N GLN A 3 8.22 -79.96 26.85
CA GLN A 3 7.94 -79.14 25.65
C GLN A 3 8.58 -77.74 25.79
N LYS A 4 8.86 -77.10 24.65
CA LYS A 4 9.29 -75.71 24.50
C LYS A 4 8.11 -74.76 24.70
N LEU A 5 8.33 -73.55 25.23
CA LEU A 5 7.77 -72.32 24.63
C LEU A 5 8.51 -71.08 25.17
N SER A 6 9.12 -70.34 24.26
CA SER A 6 9.58 -68.96 24.44
C SER A 6 8.38 -68.00 24.43
N LEU A 7 8.42 -66.92 25.19
CA LEU A 7 8.13 -65.59 24.63
C LEU A 7 8.59 -64.48 25.59
N TRP A 8 9.40 -63.59 25.04
CA TRP A 8 9.86 -62.36 25.67
C TRP A 8 8.75 -61.31 25.58
N LEU A 9 8.46 -60.61 26.67
CA LEU A 9 7.63 -59.40 26.65
C LEU A 9 8.50 -58.23 27.13
N VAL A 10 9.09 -57.55 26.15
CA VAL A 10 9.63 -56.19 26.31
C VAL A 10 8.46 -55.25 26.10
N THR A 11 8.09 -54.46 27.10
CA THR A 11 7.12 -53.36 26.93
C THR A 11 7.84 -52.04 27.11
N SER A 12 8.09 -51.38 25.98
CA SER A 12 8.75 -50.08 25.89
C SER A 12 7.88 -48.96 26.46
N LEU A 13 8.50 -48.13 27.30
CA LEU A 13 7.95 -46.89 27.84
C LEU A 13 7.96 -45.81 26.74
N VAL A 14 6.78 -45.34 26.33
CA VAL A 14 6.61 -44.27 25.33
C VAL A 14 6.92 -42.93 25.98
N ILE A 15 7.93 -42.25 25.46
CA ILE A 15 8.38 -40.90 25.86
C ILE A 15 7.36 -39.88 25.34
N ALA A 16 6.76 -39.11 26.24
CA ALA A 16 5.88 -37.98 25.91
C ALA A 16 6.72 -36.83 25.34
N VAL A 17 6.75 -36.71 24.02
CA VAL A 17 7.36 -35.59 23.31
C VAL A 17 6.29 -34.75 22.63
N GLY A 18 6.28 -33.47 22.95
CA GLY A 18 5.85 -32.42 22.04
C GLY A 18 4.44 -31.89 22.25
N LEU A 19 4.35 -30.70 22.85
CA LEU A 19 3.37 -29.65 22.50
C LEU A 19 3.77 -28.35 23.21
N LEU A 20 4.88 -27.76 22.76
CA LEU A 20 5.07 -26.31 22.86
C LEU A 20 4.87 -25.76 21.45
N ALA A 21 3.60 -25.57 21.08
CA ALA A 21 3.23 -24.84 19.89
C ALA A 21 3.78 -23.42 20.04
N SER A 22 4.90 -23.16 19.40
CA SER A 22 5.54 -21.86 19.38
C SER A 22 4.62 -20.89 18.62
N ASN A 23 3.91 -20.05 19.37
CA ASN A 23 3.04 -19.00 18.84
C ASN A 23 3.91 -17.88 18.26
N THR A 24 4.58 -18.16 17.14
CA THR A 24 5.43 -17.22 16.40
C THR A 24 4.60 -16.52 15.32
N GLN A 25 3.55 -15.84 15.73
CA GLN A 25 2.81 -14.90 14.88
C GLN A 25 2.72 -13.55 15.57
N ALA A 26 3.87 -12.98 15.90
CA ALA A 26 3.97 -11.62 16.41
C ALA A 26 5.31 -11.02 16.01
N ALA A 27 5.51 -10.84 14.69
CA ALA A 27 6.42 -9.87 14.09
C ALA A 27 6.46 -10.07 12.56
N ARG A 28 5.36 -9.79 11.85
CA ARG A 28 5.57 -9.18 10.54
C ARG A 28 6.08 -7.78 10.84
N ALA A 29 7.38 -7.58 10.63
CA ALA A 29 8.00 -6.27 10.68
C ALA A 29 7.15 -5.27 9.88
N ALA A 30 7.17 -4.00 10.30
CA ALA A 30 6.54 -2.87 9.65
C ALA A 30 7.15 -2.61 8.25
N GLY A 31 7.05 -3.57 7.35
CA GLY A 31 7.29 -3.42 5.92
C GLY A 31 6.01 -2.85 5.33
N SER A 32 6.10 -1.64 4.79
CA SER A 32 5.07 -1.11 3.91
C SER A 32 4.91 -2.08 2.73
N ASP A 33 3.72 -2.65 2.54
CA ASP A 33 3.43 -3.39 1.32
C ASP A 33 3.65 -2.45 0.13
N LEU A 34 4.61 -2.80 -0.73
CA LEU A 34 4.93 -2.04 -1.94
C LEU A 34 4.19 -2.66 -3.12
N VAL A 35 3.48 -1.83 -3.86
CA VAL A 35 2.89 -2.19 -5.15
C VAL A 35 3.70 -1.57 -6.29
N SER A 36 3.99 -2.36 -7.32
CA SER A 36 4.64 -1.87 -8.54
C SER A 36 3.58 -1.41 -9.54
N ILE A 37 3.63 -0.14 -9.92
CA ILE A 37 2.71 0.51 -10.86
C ILE A 37 3.47 0.84 -12.13
N GLN A 38 3.08 0.24 -13.24
CA GLN A 38 3.62 0.60 -14.56
C GLN A 38 2.85 1.75 -15.17
N THR A 39 3.61 2.76 -15.61
CA THR A 39 3.13 3.96 -16.28
C THR A 39 3.14 3.81 -17.80
N PRO A 40 2.42 4.65 -18.55
CA PRO A 40 2.44 4.61 -20.02
C PRO A 40 3.82 4.89 -20.65
N SER A 41 4.72 5.58 -19.94
CA SER A 41 6.10 5.78 -20.42
C SER A 41 7.01 4.55 -20.23
N GLY A 42 6.56 3.52 -19.50
CA GLY A 42 7.36 2.35 -19.14
C GLY A 42 8.13 2.50 -17.82
N VAL A 43 8.00 3.63 -17.12
CA VAL A 43 8.55 3.79 -15.77
C VAL A 43 7.71 2.97 -14.77
N THR A 44 8.40 2.26 -13.88
CA THR A 44 7.80 1.58 -12.73
C THR A 44 7.86 2.48 -11.50
N ILE A 45 6.69 2.79 -10.94
CA ILE A 45 6.57 3.45 -9.64
C ILE A 45 6.45 2.36 -8.56
N LYS A 46 7.28 2.42 -7.52
CA LYS A 46 7.13 1.61 -6.32
C LYS A 46 6.31 2.41 -5.31
N ALA A 47 5.05 2.05 -5.12
CA ALA A 47 4.14 2.78 -4.25
C ALA A 47 3.89 2.03 -2.94
N GLU A 48 4.00 2.71 -1.81
CA GLU A 48 3.52 2.19 -0.53
C GLU A 48 1.99 2.16 -0.51
N VAL A 49 1.40 1.12 0.09
CA VAL A 49 -0.05 0.96 0.12
C VAL A 49 -0.66 1.59 1.39
N ALA A 50 -1.58 2.53 1.19
CA ALA A 50 -2.42 3.12 2.23
C ALA A 50 -3.87 2.60 2.14
N ASP A 51 -4.10 1.43 2.73
CA ASP A 51 -5.36 0.67 2.70
C ASP A 51 -6.18 0.74 4.02
N THR A 52 -5.58 1.24 5.10
CA THR A 52 -6.26 1.43 6.38
C THR A 52 -6.55 2.92 6.64
N PRO A 53 -7.58 3.25 7.47
CA PRO A 53 -7.86 4.64 7.82
C PRO A 53 -6.64 5.39 8.38
N LEU A 54 -5.83 4.72 9.22
CA LEU A 54 -4.62 5.30 9.80
C LEU A 54 -3.55 5.58 8.75
N LYS A 55 -3.27 4.63 7.85
CA LYS A 55 -2.29 4.85 6.77
C LYS A 55 -2.75 5.98 5.85
N ARG A 56 -4.04 6.03 5.51
CA ARG A 56 -4.61 7.08 4.67
C ARG A 56 -4.61 8.47 5.32
N SER A 57 -4.88 8.55 6.63
CA SER A 57 -4.82 9.85 7.33
C SER A 57 -3.40 10.39 7.44
N MET A 58 -2.40 9.49 7.50
CA MET A 58 -0.99 9.86 7.55
C MET A 58 -0.43 10.24 6.19
N GLY A 59 -0.75 9.50 5.12
CA GLY A 59 -0.24 9.76 3.78
C GLY A 59 1.28 9.94 3.75
N LEU A 60 1.75 10.91 2.98
CA LEU A 60 3.16 11.33 2.90
C LEU A 60 3.54 12.44 3.91
N MET A 61 2.74 12.68 4.96
CA MET A 61 3.04 13.71 5.96
C MET A 61 4.42 13.50 6.59
N TYR A 62 5.07 14.61 6.92
CA TYR A 62 6.35 14.71 7.63
C TYR A 62 7.58 14.13 6.94
N ARG A 63 7.45 13.48 5.77
CA ARG A 63 8.59 12.99 4.99
C ARG A 63 9.38 14.16 4.40
N ASP A 64 10.69 14.14 4.60
CA ASP A 64 11.57 15.20 4.09
C ASP A 64 11.79 15.11 2.57
N HIS A 65 11.67 13.91 2.00
CA HIS A 65 11.74 13.67 0.57
C HIS A 65 10.95 12.41 0.17
N LEU A 66 10.66 12.30 -1.12
CA LEU A 66 10.16 11.10 -1.78
C LEU A 66 11.20 10.65 -2.81
N GLU A 67 11.65 9.41 -2.71
CA GLU A 67 12.61 8.86 -3.65
C GLU A 67 12.08 8.89 -5.09
N LYS A 68 12.99 9.00 -6.06
CA LYS A 68 12.61 8.93 -7.48
C LYS A 68 11.88 7.62 -7.77
N ASN A 69 10.85 7.70 -8.61
CA ASN A 69 10.00 6.56 -8.97
C ASN A 69 9.33 5.87 -7.75
N HIS A 70 9.13 6.60 -6.65
CA HIS A 70 8.31 6.15 -5.53
C HIS A 70 7.04 6.99 -5.41
N GLY A 71 6.09 6.46 -4.63
CA GLY A 71 4.82 7.12 -4.35
C GLY A 71 4.07 6.43 -3.23
N MET A 72 2.80 6.82 -3.08
CA MET A 72 1.86 6.15 -2.20
C MET A 72 0.55 5.91 -2.92
N LEU A 73 0.08 4.66 -2.92
CA LEU A 73 -1.20 4.26 -3.48
C LEU A 73 -2.22 4.11 -2.35
N PHE A 74 -3.19 5.00 -2.32
CA PHE A 74 -4.34 4.94 -1.45
C PHE A 74 -5.36 3.99 -2.06
N PHE A 75 -5.87 3.06 -1.26
CA PHE A 75 -6.95 2.16 -1.67
C PHE A 75 -8.14 2.34 -0.72
N PHE A 76 -9.32 2.55 -1.31
CA PHE A 76 -10.53 2.86 -0.56
C PHE A 76 -11.62 1.78 -0.64
N GLY A 77 -11.50 0.84 -1.59
CA GLY A 77 -12.47 -0.24 -1.78
C GLY A 77 -13.83 0.17 -2.36
N GLN A 78 -14.16 1.47 -2.36
CA GLN A 78 -15.42 2.00 -2.88
C GLN A 78 -15.19 3.28 -3.71
N PRO A 79 -16.01 3.51 -4.76
CA PRO A 79 -15.88 4.68 -5.62
C PRO A 79 -16.44 5.94 -4.95
N GLN A 80 -15.66 7.02 -4.94
CA GLN A 80 -16.05 8.32 -4.36
C GLN A 80 -15.16 9.47 -4.89
N ALA A 81 -15.62 10.72 -4.76
CA ALA A 81 -14.75 11.89 -4.84
C ALA A 81 -13.89 12.01 -3.56
N TRP A 82 -12.80 11.25 -3.50
CA TRP A 82 -11.88 11.27 -2.35
C TRP A 82 -11.16 12.61 -2.23
N ASN A 83 -11.30 13.27 -1.08
CA ASN A 83 -10.65 14.55 -0.79
C ASN A 83 -9.23 14.33 -0.26
N PHE A 84 -8.32 15.17 -0.72
CA PHE A 84 -6.92 15.19 -0.29
C PHE A 84 -6.52 16.60 0.12
N TRP A 85 -5.47 16.69 0.94
CA TRP A 85 -4.89 17.94 1.41
C TRP A 85 -3.39 17.76 1.61
N MET A 86 -2.69 18.89 1.77
CA MET A 86 -1.23 18.90 1.88
C MET A 86 -0.76 19.24 3.30
N LYS A 87 -1.62 19.06 4.31
CA LYS A 87 -1.27 19.38 5.70
C LYS A 87 -0.05 18.56 6.11
N ASN A 88 1.00 19.20 6.61
CA ASN A 88 2.26 18.59 7.04
C ASN A 88 3.06 17.85 5.94
N THR A 89 2.68 17.94 4.66
CA THR A 89 3.45 17.38 3.54
C THR A 89 4.52 18.38 3.11
N LYS A 90 5.80 17.98 3.17
CA LYS A 90 6.96 18.88 3.01
C LYS A 90 7.44 19.03 1.56
N MET A 91 6.71 18.49 0.59
CA MET A 91 7.06 18.51 -0.83
C MET A 91 5.80 18.67 -1.68
N ALA A 92 5.95 19.23 -2.88
CA ALA A 92 4.86 19.27 -3.84
C ALA A 92 4.55 17.87 -4.37
N LEU A 93 3.29 17.59 -4.65
CA LEU A 93 2.83 16.28 -5.12
C LEU A 93 1.95 16.41 -6.37
N ASP A 94 2.01 15.42 -7.24
CA ASP A 94 0.93 15.16 -8.19
C ASP A 94 -0.04 14.18 -7.52
N LEU A 95 -1.34 14.51 -7.53
CA LEU A 95 -2.40 13.66 -6.99
C LEU A 95 -3.21 13.08 -8.15
N ILE A 96 -3.28 11.75 -8.26
CA ILE A 96 -3.82 11.06 -9.43
C ILE A 96 -4.96 10.14 -9.00
N TRP A 97 -6.21 10.51 -9.31
CA TRP A 97 -7.39 9.69 -9.01
C TRP A 97 -7.60 8.64 -10.10
N ILE A 98 -7.88 7.41 -9.68
CA ILE A 98 -7.91 6.24 -10.55
C ILE A 98 -9.15 5.38 -10.25
N ASP A 99 -9.87 5.00 -11.29
CA ASP A 99 -11.07 4.15 -11.19
C ASP A 99 -10.75 2.66 -10.91
N SER A 100 -11.79 1.85 -10.74
CA SER A 100 -11.68 0.41 -10.54
C SER A 100 -11.11 -0.35 -11.74
N LYS A 101 -11.09 0.25 -12.93
CA LYS A 101 -10.49 -0.28 -14.16
C LYS A 101 -9.05 0.18 -14.34
N LYS A 102 -8.48 0.84 -13.31
CA LYS A 102 -7.11 1.38 -13.28
C LYS A 102 -6.88 2.49 -14.30
N ARG A 103 -7.93 3.23 -14.65
CA ARG A 103 -7.86 4.41 -15.52
C ARG A 103 -7.84 5.67 -14.69
N VAL A 104 -6.98 6.60 -15.07
CA VAL A 104 -6.90 7.91 -14.45
C VAL A 104 -8.15 8.73 -14.78
N THR A 105 -8.87 9.18 -13.77
CA THR A 105 -10.12 9.96 -13.94
C THR A 105 -9.89 11.44 -13.71
N HIS A 106 -8.94 11.79 -12.84
CA HIS A 106 -8.57 13.16 -12.50
C HIS A 106 -7.10 13.27 -12.09
N ILE A 107 -6.50 14.44 -12.30
CA ILE A 107 -5.14 14.74 -11.85
C ILE A 107 -5.12 16.17 -11.30
N GLU A 108 -4.61 16.33 -10.09
CA GLU A 108 -4.15 17.63 -9.59
C GLU A 108 -2.63 17.66 -9.71
N ARG A 109 -2.12 18.60 -10.50
CA ARG A 109 -0.70 18.67 -10.86
C ARG A 109 0.03 19.64 -9.95
N ASN A 110 1.22 19.23 -9.52
CA ASN A 110 2.17 20.05 -8.78
C ASN A 110 1.51 20.81 -7.62
N VAL A 111 0.70 20.08 -6.85
CA VAL A 111 -0.01 20.61 -5.69
C VAL A 111 1.03 21.12 -4.69
N PRO A 112 0.99 22.42 -4.32
CA PRO A 112 2.04 23.02 -3.50
C PRO A 112 1.95 22.54 -2.06
N ILE A 113 3.05 22.68 -1.32
CA ILE A 113 3.05 22.48 0.13
C ILE A 113 2.02 23.41 0.80
N CYS A 114 1.36 22.91 1.85
CA CYS A 114 0.54 23.76 2.70
C CYS A 114 1.41 24.36 3.80
N THR A 115 1.41 25.69 3.94
CA THR A 115 2.15 26.42 4.98
C THR A 115 1.31 26.76 6.21
N LYS A 116 0.04 26.32 6.23
CA LYS A 116 -0.88 26.54 7.36
C LYS A 116 -0.53 25.59 8.51
N SER A 117 -0.54 26.11 9.73
CA SER A 117 -0.28 25.34 10.96
C SER A 117 -1.56 24.76 11.58
N ASP A 118 -2.72 25.19 11.12
CA ASP A 118 -4.04 24.69 11.53
C ASP A 118 -4.64 23.74 10.48
N ASP A 119 -5.94 23.42 10.60
CA ASP A 119 -6.67 22.56 9.66
C ASP A 119 -7.22 23.30 8.42
N SER A 120 -6.73 24.50 8.11
CA SER A 120 -7.25 25.34 7.00
C SER A 120 -6.58 25.09 5.64
N CYS A 121 -5.82 23.99 5.48
CA CYS A 121 -5.21 23.66 4.19
C CYS A 121 -6.27 23.44 3.10
N PRO A 122 -6.03 23.92 1.86
CA PRO A 122 -6.91 23.65 0.73
C PRO A 122 -7.17 22.15 0.54
N GLN A 123 -8.40 21.83 0.17
CA GLN A 123 -8.84 20.49 -0.16
C GLN A 123 -8.87 20.33 -1.68
N TYR A 124 -8.39 19.20 -2.16
CA TYR A 124 -8.29 18.83 -3.57
C TYR A 124 -9.16 17.60 -3.81
N ARG A 125 -10.02 17.65 -4.83
CA ARG A 125 -10.94 16.56 -5.14
C ARG A 125 -11.35 16.57 -6.61
N PRO A 126 -11.69 15.41 -7.19
CA PRO A 126 -12.27 15.35 -8.52
C PRO A 126 -13.71 15.90 -8.50
N ASN A 127 -14.22 16.18 -9.71
CA ASN A 127 -15.64 16.43 -9.95
C ASN A 127 -16.39 15.16 -10.38
N SER A 128 -15.89 13.98 -9.98
CA SER A 128 -16.48 12.66 -10.25
C SER A 128 -16.31 11.74 -9.05
N ASP A 129 -17.26 10.81 -8.88
CA ASP A 129 -17.30 9.86 -7.76
C ASP A 129 -16.85 8.45 -8.14
N ASP A 130 -15.93 8.31 -9.10
CA ASP A 130 -15.56 7.05 -9.75
C ASP A 130 -14.23 6.45 -9.28
N ALA A 131 -13.44 7.22 -8.52
CA ALA A 131 -12.12 6.81 -8.07
C ALA A 131 -12.18 5.84 -6.90
N ILE A 132 -11.45 4.71 -6.99
CA ILE A 132 -11.24 3.79 -5.86
C ILE A 132 -9.78 3.77 -5.40
N TYR A 133 -8.89 4.36 -6.19
CA TYR A 133 -7.50 4.61 -5.82
C TYR A 133 -7.15 6.08 -6.00
N VAL A 134 -6.17 6.53 -5.21
CA VAL A 134 -5.45 7.78 -5.46
C VAL A 134 -3.96 7.49 -5.35
N LEU A 135 -3.18 7.92 -6.33
CA LEU A 135 -1.72 7.80 -6.35
C LEU A 135 -1.10 9.16 -6.09
N GLU A 136 -0.29 9.27 -5.04
CA GLU A 136 0.59 10.40 -4.77
C GLU A 136 2.00 10.10 -5.31
N ILE A 137 2.55 11.01 -6.11
CA ILE A 137 3.94 11.01 -6.56
C ILE A 137 4.52 12.42 -6.47
N ALA A 138 5.85 12.56 -6.60
CA ALA A 138 6.50 13.87 -6.58
C ALA A 138 5.89 14.82 -7.63
N GLY A 139 5.68 16.08 -7.25
CA GLY A 139 5.05 17.08 -8.11
C GLY A 139 5.79 17.31 -9.42
N GLY A 140 5.03 17.49 -10.50
CA GLY A 140 5.57 17.74 -11.84
C GLY A 140 6.16 16.51 -12.53
N THR A 141 5.85 15.30 -12.08
CA THR A 141 6.37 14.05 -12.68
C THR A 141 5.41 13.40 -13.68
N VAL A 142 4.11 13.72 -13.63
CA VAL A 142 3.09 13.11 -14.50
C VAL A 142 3.42 13.21 -15.99
N ASP A 143 3.95 14.33 -16.47
CA ASP A 143 4.25 14.54 -17.89
C ASP A 143 5.40 13.62 -18.35
N GLY A 144 6.46 13.50 -17.54
CA GLY A 144 7.58 12.58 -17.81
C GLY A 144 7.16 11.10 -17.76
N TYR A 145 6.14 10.79 -16.96
CA TYR A 145 5.55 9.45 -16.90
C TYR A 145 4.45 9.20 -17.93
N LYS A 146 4.10 10.21 -18.73
CA LYS A 146 2.99 10.18 -19.69
C LYS A 146 1.65 9.78 -19.03
N ILE A 147 1.44 10.23 -17.79
CA ILE A 147 0.20 10.01 -17.06
C ILE A 147 -0.74 11.18 -17.34
N GLU A 148 -1.85 10.89 -18.00
CA GLU A 148 -2.90 11.84 -18.34
C GLU A 148 -4.28 11.24 -18.06
N LYS A 149 -5.32 12.08 -18.03
CA LYS A 149 -6.70 11.60 -17.89
C LYS A 149 -7.01 10.56 -18.98
N GLY A 150 -7.56 9.42 -18.57
CA GLY A 150 -7.83 8.27 -19.43
C GLY A 150 -6.69 7.26 -19.53
N SER A 151 -5.47 7.61 -19.10
CA SER A 151 -4.33 6.69 -19.04
C SER A 151 -4.67 5.47 -18.20
N LYS A 152 -4.27 4.28 -18.67
CA LYS A 152 -4.40 3.05 -17.90
C LYS A 152 -3.08 2.70 -17.23
N LEU A 153 -3.08 2.64 -15.90
CA LEU A 153 -1.96 2.18 -15.10
C LEU A 153 -2.06 0.67 -14.87
N GLN A 154 -0.92 -0.01 -14.73
CA GLN A 154 -0.89 -1.47 -14.56
C GLN A 154 -0.25 -1.82 -13.22
N PHE A 155 -1.02 -2.47 -12.35
CA PHE A 155 -0.59 -2.93 -11.04
C PHE A 155 -1.49 -4.08 -10.58
N GLY A 156 -1.03 -4.90 -9.64
CA GLY A 156 -1.88 -5.90 -8.95
C GLY A 156 -2.93 -5.22 -8.08
N GLN A 157 -3.91 -5.96 -7.57
CA GLN A 157 -4.70 -5.43 -6.45
C GLN A 157 -3.78 -5.41 -5.22
N PRO A 158 -3.61 -4.26 -4.56
CA PRO A 158 -2.80 -4.16 -3.35
C PRO A 158 -3.46 -4.86 -2.16
#